data_AF-A0A7C3DS93-F1
#
_entry.id   AF-A0A7C3DS93-F1
#
_cell.length_a   1.000
_cell.length_b   1.000
_cell.length_c   1.000
_cell.angle_alpha   90.00
_cell.angle_beta   90.00
_cell.angle_gamma   90.00
#
_symmetry.space_group_name_H-M   'P 1'
#
loop_
_entity.id
_entity.type
_entity.pdbx_description
1 polymer ?
#
loop_
_entity_poly.entity_id
_entity_poly.type
_entity_poly.pdbx_seq_one_letter_code
_entity_poly.pdbx_strand_id
1 'polypeptide(L)'
;MTGADTNPGSKGSPLRTLAEAARRVNQSSGSGPVTVMLAEGIYAVGETVLLKPERRSFTRTGRLTIRAEVLPDDPDWHTGRMPTLIHTMPLPKTWNGRPDPLGGAADGIMVETSHVTIQGLKILGLPVVETPKPGLIQRLYGISRLRSDLEDLEIAQCVFLGDDLTSPLHVAIIARGNGVN
;
A
#
# COMPACT_ATOMS: atom_id res chain seq x y z
N MET A 1 -6.25 -1.07 -20.10
CA MET A 1 -7.15 -2.24 -19.93
C MET A 1 -7.90 -2.09 -18.62
N THR A 2 -9.22 -2.24 -18.62
CA THR A 2 -10.02 -2.24 -17.38
C THR A 2 -10.00 -3.63 -16.75
N GLY A 3 -9.40 -3.76 -15.56
CA GLY A 3 -9.41 -5.01 -14.78
C GLY A 3 -10.76 -5.26 -14.09
N ALA A 4 -10.94 -6.48 -13.59
CA ALA A 4 -12.08 -6.86 -12.74
C ALA A 4 -11.60 -7.78 -11.61
N ASP A 5 -12.14 -7.61 -10.40
CA ASP A 5 -11.72 -8.41 -9.23
C ASP A 5 -12.18 -9.87 -9.33
N THR A 6 -13.09 -10.19 -10.26
CA THR A 6 -13.48 -11.56 -10.63
C THR A 6 -12.49 -12.24 -11.58
N ASN A 7 -11.53 -11.51 -12.15
CA ASN A 7 -10.54 -12.07 -13.06
C ASN A 7 -9.52 -12.95 -12.33
N PRO A 8 -8.78 -13.84 -13.01
CA PRO A 8 -7.73 -14.65 -12.39
C PRO A 8 -6.50 -13.84 -11.94
N GLY A 9 -6.31 -12.62 -12.44
CA GLY A 9 -5.17 -11.77 -12.10
C GLY A 9 -3.92 -12.01 -12.96
N SER A 10 -4.11 -12.59 -14.15
CA SER A 10 -3.06 -12.73 -15.16
C SER A 10 -2.91 -11.44 -15.98
N LYS A 11 -1.80 -11.28 -16.73
CA LYS A 11 -1.60 -10.11 -17.59
C LYS A 11 -2.73 -9.89 -18.62
N GLY A 12 -3.27 -10.97 -19.16
CA GLY A 12 -4.40 -10.91 -20.12
C GLY A 12 -5.78 -10.73 -19.47
N SER A 13 -5.90 -10.95 -18.16
CA SER A 13 -7.14 -10.80 -17.40
C SER A 13 -6.81 -10.34 -15.98
N PRO A 14 -6.48 -9.04 -15.80
CA PRO A 14 -5.94 -8.50 -14.55
C PRO A 14 -7.04 -8.20 -13.54
N LEU A 15 -6.64 -8.14 -12.26
CA LEU A 15 -7.48 -7.64 -11.18
C LEU A 15 -7.71 -6.13 -11.35
N ARG A 16 -8.77 -5.63 -10.71
CA ARG A 16 -9.06 -4.18 -10.72
C ARG A 16 -8.38 -3.48 -9.55
N THR A 17 -8.38 -4.11 -8.38
CA THR A 17 -7.98 -3.46 -7.13
C THR A 17 -6.75 -4.10 -6.50
N LEU A 18 -5.94 -3.27 -5.84
CA LEU A 18 -4.82 -3.72 -5.02
C LEU A 18 -5.31 -4.49 -3.78
N ALA A 19 -6.46 -4.11 -3.22
CA ALA A 19 -7.09 -4.80 -2.10
C ALA A 19 -7.40 -6.27 -2.44
N GLU A 20 -7.97 -6.54 -3.62
CA GLU A 20 -8.23 -7.92 -4.05
C GLU A 20 -6.93 -8.71 -4.26
N ALA A 21 -5.91 -8.10 -4.85
CA ALA A 21 -4.60 -8.75 -4.98
C ALA A 21 -4.05 -9.15 -3.60
N ALA A 22 -4.12 -8.26 -2.61
CA ALA A 22 -3.70 -8.54 -1.24
C ALA A 22 -4.52 -9.65 -0.56
N ARG A 23 -5.84 -9.69 -0.76
CA ARG A 23 -6.67 -10.81 -0.26
C ARG A 23 -6.20 -12.16 -0.79
N ARG A 24 -5.89 -12.23 -2.09
CA ARG A 24 -5.38 -13.46 -2.71
C ARG A 24 -4.00 -13.85 -2.21
N VAL A 25 -3.11 -12.87 -1.99
CA VAL A 25 -1.83 -13.12 -1.31
C VAL A 25 -2.07 -13.71 0.07
N ASN A 26 -2.97 -13.13 0.87
CA ASN A 26 -3.23 -13.57 2.24
C ASN A 26 -3.84 -14.97 2.33
N GLN A 27 -4.64 -15.35 1.33
CA GLN A 27 -5.23 -16.69 1.24
C GLN A 27 -4.27 -17.73 0.65
N SER A 28 -3.16 -17.31 0.05
CA SER A 28 -2.18 -18.22 -0.53
C SER A 28 -1.43 -19.01 0.54
N SER A 29 -0.94 -20.19 0.16
CA SER A 29 -0.19 -21.08 1.05
C SER A 29 1.14 -21.51 0.42
N GLY A 30 2.07 -21.96 1.26
CA GLY A 30 3.34 -22.55 0.84
C GLY A 30 4.54 -21.63 1.04
N SER A 31 5.57 -21.78 0.22
CA SER A 31 6.78 -20.97 0.29
C SER A 31 7.13 -20.40 -1.09
N GLY A 32 8.06 -19.45 -1.11
CA GLY A 32 8.56 -18.84 -2.34
C GLY A 32 7.93 -17.49 -2.67
N PRO A 33 8.46 -16.81 -3.70
CA PRO A 33 8.14 -15.42 -3.99
C PRO A 33 6.70 -15.26 -4.50
N VAL A 34 6.14 -14.09 -4.24
CA VAL A 34 4.86 -13.64 -4.81
C VAL A 34 5.04 -12.21 -5.29
N THR A 35 4.63 -11.93 -6.53
CA THR A 35 4.71 -10.58 -7.10
C THR A 35 3.32 -10.08 -7.50
N VAL A 36 2.93 -8.95 -6.92
CA VAL A 36 1.78 -8.15 -7.36
C VAL A 36 2.33 -7.01 -8.21
N MET A 37 2.00 -7.03 -9.50
CA MET A 37 2.44 -6.02 -10.46
C MET A 37 1.31 -5.06 -10.79
N LEU A 38 1.55 -3.76 -10.62
CA LEU A 38 0.61 -2.70 -10.92
C LEU A 38 0.96 -2.09 -12.28
N ALA A 39 0.01 -2.13 -13.21
CA ALA A 39 0.12 -1.42 -14.48
C ALA A 39 0.12 0.10 -14.23
N GLU A 40 0.52 0.88 -15.23
CA GLU A 40 0.35 2.33 -15.20
C GLU A 40 -1.13 2.70 -15.01
N GLY A 41 -1.39 3.74 -14.21
CA GLY A 41 -2.75 4.20 -13.95
C GLY A 41 -2.93 4.84 -12.57
N ILE A 42 -4.16 5.29 -12.32
CA ILE A 42 -4.61 5.84 -11.04
C ILE A 42 -5.53 4.83 -10.37
N TYR A 43 -5.22 4.47 -9.13
CA TYR A 43 -5.93 3.47 -8.35
C TYR A 43 -6.52 4.11 -7.10
N ALA A 44 -7.84 4.10 -7.00
CA ALA A 44 -8.54 4.43 -5.77
C ALA A 44 -8.41 3.27 -4.77
N VAL A 45 -7.82 3.55 -3.61
CA VAL A 45 -7.66 2.60 -2.50
C VAL A 45 -8.77 2.87 -1.48
N GLY A 46 -9.86 2.10 -1.58
CA GLY A 46 -11.06 2.27 -0.75
C GLY A 46 -11.03 1.57 0.60
N GLU A 47 -9.99 0.78 0.88
CA GLU A 47 -9.78 0.06 2.14
C GLU A 47 -8.27 -0.18 2.36
N THR A 48 -7.88 -0.49 3.59
CA THR A 48 -6.50 -0.84 3.92
C THR A 48 -6.06 -2.10 3.17
N VAL A 49 -4.96 -2.00 2.44
CA VAL A 49 -4.31 -3.13 1.78
C VAL A 49 -3.51 -3.90 2.81
N LEU A 50 -4.12 -4.90 3.43
CA LEU A 50 -3.49 -5.75 4.45
C LEU A 50 -2.66 -6.87 3.81
N LEU A 51 -1.39 -6.98 4.17
CA LEU A 51 -0.47 -8.05 3.77
C LEU A 51 -0.15 -8.93 4.98
N LYS A 52 -0.95 -9.98 5.17
CA LYS A 52 -0.86 -10.94 6.26
C LYS A 52 -1.13 -12.38 5.80
N PRO A 53 -0.25 -12.97 4.96
CA PRO A 53 -0.39 -14.36 4.57
C PRO A 53 0.03 -15.30 5.70
N GLU A 54 -0.94 -15.79 6.46
CA GLU A 54 -0.69 -16.66 7.63
C GLU A 54 -0.25 -18.08 7.25
N ARG A 55 -0.49 -18.51 6.01
CA ARG A 55 -0.19 -19.86 5.51
C ARG A 55 0.97 -19.91 4.53
N ARG A 56 1.66 -18.78 4.32
CA ARG A 56 2.81 -18.67 3.44
C ARG A 56 3.97 -17.96 4.12
N SER A 57 5.18 -18.44 3.86
CA SER A 57 6.42 -17.82 4.31
C SER A 57 7.24 -17.28 3.14
N PHE A 58 7.85 -16.12 3.37
CA PHE A 58 8.80 -15.50 2.45
C PHE A 58 10.21 -15.58 3.02
N THR A 59 11.20 -15.33 2.19
CA THR A 59 12.62 -15.26 2.58
C THR A 59 13.26 -14.04 1.93
N ARG A 60 14.49 -13.69 2.36
CA ARG A 60 15.26 -12.58 1.79
C ARG A 60 15.34 -12.60 0.27
N THR A 61 15.41 -13.78 -0.35
CA THR A 61 15.45 -13.97 -1.81
C THR A 61 14.09 -14.33 -2.43
N GLY A 62 13.17 -14.94 -1.66
CA GLY A 62 11.82 -15.29 -2.08
C GLY A 62 10.79 -14.36 -1.45
N ARG A 63 10.77 -13.09 -1.88
CA ARG A 63 10.02 -11.99 -1.24
C ARG A 63 8.55 -11.93 -1.67
N LEU A 64 7.74 -11.24 -0.87
CA LEU A 64 6.51 -10.62 -1.35
C LEU A 64 6.85 -9.27 -1.96
N THR A 65 6.58 -9.09 -3.25
CA THR A 65 6.87 -7.85 -3.96
C THR A 65 5.60 -7.21 -4.48
N ILE A 66 5.34 -5.96 -4.11
CA ILE A 66 4.33 -5.11 -4.75
C ILE A 66 5.08 -4.05 -5.54
N ARG A 67 4.98 -4.09 -6.87
CA ARG A 67 5.75 -3.20 -7.73
C ARG A 67 4.99 -2.64 -8.92
N ALA A 68 5.44 -1.51 -9.43
CA ALA A 68 5.06 -1.06 -10.76
C ALA A 68 5.53 -2.03 -11.84
N GLU A 69 4.78 -2.11 -12.95
CA GLU A 69 5.19 -2.84 -14.16
C GLU A 69 6.48 -2.25 -14.76
N VAL A 70 6.63 -0.92 -14.67
CA VAL A 70 7.81 -0.17 -15.15
C VAL A 70 8.37 0.69 -14.01
N LEU A 71 9.63 0.44 -13.67
CA LEU A 71 10.34 1.07 -12.56
C LEU A 71 11.15 2.29 -13.01
N PRO A 72 11.50 3.22 -12.09
CA PRO A 72 12.30 4.41 -12.42
C PRO A 72 13.66 4.20 -13.10
N ASP A 73 14.22 2.99 -13.04
CA ASP A 73 15.47 2.59 -13.69
C ASP A 73 15.27 1.90 -15.05
N ASP A 74 14.02 1.62 -15.46
CA ASP A 74 13.71 1.11 -16.79
C ASP A 74 13.88 2.22 -17.85
N PRO A 75 14.47 1.93 -19.03
CA PRO A 75 14.68 2.93 -20.10
C PRO A 75 13.39 3.60 -20.60
N ASP A 76 12.27 2.88 -20.55
CA ASP A 76 10.96 3.37 -20.99
C ASP A 76 10.19 4.10 -19.87
N TRP A 77 10.85 4.40 -18.75
CA TRP A 77 10.19 5.03 -17.62
C TRP A 77 10.01 6.54 -17.81
N HIS A 78 8.84 7.01 -17.39
CA HIS A 78 8.57 8.42 -17.11
C HIS A 78 7.51 8.51 -16.00
N THR A 79 7.35 9.70 -15.42
CA THR A 79 6.46 9.93 -14.26
C THR A 79 5.00 9.52 -14.45
N GLY A 80 4.55 9.45 -15.72
CA GLY A 80 3.21 9.02 -16.13
C GLY A 80 2.98 7.51 -16.12
N ARG A 81 4.05 6.70 -16.13
CA ARG A 81 3.95 5.23 -16.06
C ARG A 81 3.92 4.69 -14.63
N MET A 82 4.15 5.57 -13.66
CA MET A 82 4.15 5.22 -12.25
C MET A 82 2.70 5.01 -11.77
N PRO A 83 2.34 3.81 -11.29
CA PRO A 83 1.03 3.58 -10.69
C PRO A 83 0.83 4.52 -9.50
N THR A 84 -0.28 5.24 -9.53
CA THR A 84 -0.59 6.29 -8.56
C THR A 84 -1.75 5.85 -7.68
N LEU A 85 -1.51 5.76 -6.37
CA LEU A 85 -2.48 5.39 -5.36
C LEU A 85 -3.08 6.65 -4.74
N ILE A 86 -4.41 6.71 -4.75
CA ILE A 86 -5.20 7.74 -4.07
C ILE A 86 -6.07 7.03 -3.05
N HIS A 87 -5.92 7.36 -1.77
CA HIS A 87 -6.67 6.69 -0.71
C HIS A 87 -8.02 7.38 -0.55
N THR A 88 -9.11 6.61 -0.54
CA THR A 88 -10.49 7.11 -0.49
C THR A 88 -11.30 6.47 0.63
N MET A 89 -10.63 5.69 1.48
CA MET A 89 -11.24 4.98 2.59
C MET A 89 -11.68 5.94 3.71
N PRO A 90 -12.75 5.62 4.44
CA PRO A 90 -13.15 6.39 5.61
C PRO A 90 -12.08 6.32 6.70
N LEU A 91 -11.98 7.37 7.53
CA LEU A 91 -11.13 7.38 8.71
C LEU A 91 -11.83 6.63 9.86
N PRO A 92 -11.31 5.47 10.32
CA PRO A 92 -11.82 4.80 11.50
C PRO A 92 -11.64 5.71 12.73
N LYS A 93 -12.65 5.77 13.61
CA LYS A 93 -12.58 6.54 14.87
C LYS A 93 -11.58 5.95 15.89
N THR A 94 -10.95 4.84 15.55
CA THR A 94 -9.97 4.14 16.38
C THR A 94 -8.65 4.03 15.65
N TRP A 95 -7.55 4.17 16.36
CA TRP A 95 -6.22 3.87 15.86
C TRP A 95 -5.53 2.90 16.82
N ASN A 96 -4.95 1.83 16.27
CA ASN A 96 -4.30 0.76 17.05
C ASN A 96 -5.19 0.22 18.20
N GLY A 97 -6.47 -0.03 17.91
CA GLY A 97 -7.44 -0.58 18.86
C GLY A 97 -7.95 0.38 19.94
N ARG A 98 -7.61 1.67 19.89
CA ARG A 98 -8.04 2.68 20.88
C ARG A 98 -8.80 3.82 20.20
N PRO A 99 -9.79 4.45 20.86
CA PRO A 99 -10.39 5.68 20.37
C PRO A 99 -9.32 6.72 20.06
N ASP A 100 -9.42 7.32 18.90
CA ASP A 100 -8.44 8.29 18.44
C ASP A 100 -8.95 9.72 18.69
N PRO A 101 -8.28 10.51 19.55
CA PRO A 101 -8.71 11.87 19.86
C PRO A 101 -8.54 12.85 18.68
N LEU A 102 -7.80 12.46 17.63
CA LEU A 102 -7.53 13.28 16.45
C LEU A 102 -8.53 13.05 15.30
N GLY A 103 -9.56 12.23 15.52
CA GLY A 103 -10.66 12.03 14.57
C GLY A 103 -10.48 10.89 13.57
N GLY A 104 -9.46 10.06 13.77
CA GLY A 104 -9.21 8.82 13.06
C GLY A 104 -7.86 8.78 12.35
N ALA A 105 -7.50 7.58 11.92
CA ALA A 105 -6.33 7.34 11.08
C ALA A 105 -6.54 6.11 10.20
N ALA A 106 -6.18 6.25 8.94
CA ALA A 106 -6.21 5.17 7.96
C ALA A 106 -4.79 4.71 7.62
N ASP A 107 -4.62 3.40 7.49
CA ASP A 107 -3.41 2.80 6.95
C ASP A 107 -3.67 2.43 5.48
N GLY A 108 -2.86 2.96 4.56
CA GLY A 108 -2.95 2.68 3.14
C GLY A 108 -2.57 1.24 2.83
N ILE A 109 -1.31 0.89 3.09
CA ILE A 109 -0.79 -0.48 3.02
C ILE A 109 -0.34 -0.89 4.42
N MET A 110 -0.90 -1.96 4.98
CA MET A 110 -0.48 -2.52 6.26
C MET A 110 0.30 -3.81 6.03
N VAL A 111 1.57 -3.82 6.40
CA VAL A 111 2.49 -4.94 6.27
C VAL A 111 2.55 -5.71 7.60
N GLU A 112 2.05 -6.95 7.60
CA GLU A 112 2.09 -7.85 8.76
C GLU A 112 2.84 -9.16 8.49
N THR A 113 3.82 -9.13 7.58
CA THR A 113 4.71 -10.25 7.25
C THR A 113 6.13 -9.77 6.95
N SER A 114 7.12 -10.65 7.08
CA SER A 114 8.54 -10.36 6.81
C SER A 114 8.90 -10.54 5.32
N HIS A 115 10.05 -9.99 4.92
CA HIS A 115 10.62 -10.10 3.57
C HIS A 115 9.70 -9.55 2.48
N VAL A 116 9.40 -8.25 2.59
CA VAL A 116 8.49 -7.52 1.70
C VAL A 116 9.25 -6.43 0.95
N THR A 117 8.95 -6.26 -0.34
CA THR A 117 9.40 -5.11 -1.13
C THR A 117 8.18 -4.36 -1.68
N ILE A 118 8.13 -3.05 -1.47
CA ILE A 118 7.18 -2.15 -2.10
C ILE A 118 7.98 -1.20 -3.00
N GLN A 119 7.71 -1.22 -4.31
CA GLN A 119 8.61 -0.61 -5.29
C GLN A 119 7.90 0.18 -6.38
N GLY A 120 8.40 1.37 -6.70
CA GLY A 120 7.93 2.10 -7.88
C GLY A 120 6.52 2.68 -7.76
N LEU A 121 5.97 2.86 -6.55
CA LEU A 121 4.59 3.35 -6.35
C LEU A 121 4.55 4.84 -6.03
N LYS A 122 3.57 5.56 -6.60
CA LYS A 122 3.27 6.95 -6.24
C LYS A 122 2.07 6.99 -5.30
N ILE A 123 2.15 7.70 -4.18
CA ILE A 123 1.06 7.83 -3.19
C ILE A 123 0.72 9.30 -3.00
N LEU A 124 -0.53 9.70 -3.28
CA LEU A 124 -0.97 11.11 -3.26
C LEU A 124 -1.68 11.56 -1.99
N GLY A 125 -1.91 10.66 -1.03
CA GLY A 125 -2.65 10.99 0.18
C GLY A 125 -4.14 10.61 0.14
N LEU A 126 -4.91 11.21 1.04
CA LEU A 126 -6.35 11.05 1.21
C LEU A 126 -7.07 12.34 0.76
N PRO A 127 -7.72 12.39 -0.42
CA PRO A 127 -8.40 13.60 -0.86
C PRO A 127 -9.48 14.05 0.11
N VAL A 128 -9.44 15.33 0.46
CA VAL A 128 -10.42 15.97 1.32
C VAL A 128 -11.58 16.49 0.48
N VAL A 129 -12.80 16.04 0.74
CA VAL A 129 -14.02 16.48 0.03
C VAL A 129 -14.74 17.63 0.77
N GLU A 130 -14.43 17.85 2.05
CA GLU A 130 -15.09 18.85 2.91
C GLU A 130 -14.08 19.66 3.73
N THR A 131 -14.36 20.93 4.01
CA THR A 131 -13.50 21.75 4.87
C THR A 131 -13.25 21.07 6.23
N PRO A 132 -11.99 20.78 6.61
CA PRO A 132 -11.69 20.18 7.91
C PRO A 132 -12.21 21.07 9.04
N LYS A 133 -12.89 20.47 10.02
CA LYS A 133 -13.29 21.19 11.23
C LYS A 133 -12.04 21.64 11.99
N PRO A 134 -12.04 22.81 12.66
CA PRO A 134 -10.92 23.23 13.50
C PRO A 134 -10.49 22.12 14.47
N GLY A 135 -9.20 21.76 14.46
CA GLY A 135 -8.61 20.72 15.31
C GLY A 135 -8.72 19.28 14.78
N LEU A 136 -9.42 19.03 13.68
CA LEU A 136 -9.47 17.72 13.04
C LEU A 136 -8.25 17.49 12.15
N ILE A 137 -7.49 16.43 12.40
CA ILE A 137 -6.35 16.04 11.57
C ILE A 137 -6.75 14.79 10.79
N GLN A 138 -6.79 14.88 9.47
CA GLN A 138 -6.96 13.70 8.63
C GLN A 138 -5.62 12.99 8.50
N ARG A 139 -5.55 11.74 8.96
CA ARG A 139 -4.29 11.00 9.05
C ARG A 139 -4.31 9.77 8.18
N LEU A 140 -3.64 9.88 7.04
CA LEU A 140 -3.24 8.72 6.27
C LEU A 140 -1.79 8.37 6.57
N TYR A 141 -1.56 7.09 6.85
CA TYR A 141 -0.26 6.46 6.88
C TYR A 141 -0.10 5.69 5.56
N GLY A 142 0.81 6.11 4.69
CA GLY A 142 0.92 5.54 3.34
C GLY A 142 1.29 4.05 3.37
N ILE A 143 2.36 3.73 4.08
CA ILE A 143 2.81 2.36 4.34
C ILE A 143 3.06 2.20 5.85
N SER A 144 2.47 1.16 6.43
CA SER A 144 2.53 0.87 7.86
C SER A 144 3.07 -0.54 8.09
N ARG A 145 4.05 -0.69 8.99
CA ARG A 145 4.49 -1.97 9.58
C ARG A 145 4.64 -1.79 11.09
N LEU A 146 3.60 -2.09 11.85
CA LEU A 146 3.53 -1.72 13.27
C LEU A 146 4.11 -2.77 14.23
N ARG A 147 4.31 -4.00 13.75
CA ARG A 147 4.84 -5.11 14.54
C ARG A 147 6.37 -5.06 14.63
N SER A 148 6.91 -5.22 15.84
CA SER A 148 8.35 -5.18 16.09
C SER A 148 9.07 -6.49 15.84
N ASP A 149 8.33 -7.61 15.72
CA ASP A 149 8.87 -8.94 15.46
C ASP A 149 9.08 -9.24 13.97
N LEU A 150 8.70 -8.32 13.09
CA LEU A 150 8.87 -8.45 11.65
C LEU A 150 10.24 -7.93 11.19
N GLU A 151 10.72 -8.46 10.08
CA GLU A 151 12.01 -8.07 9.49
C GLU A 151 11.95 -7.84 7.99
N ASP A 152 12.95 -7.12 7.47
CA ASP A 152 13.24 -7.04 6.04
C ASP A 152 12.09 -6.45 5.21
N LEU A 153 11.78 -5.17 5.46
CA LEU A 153 10.89 -4.35 4.64
C LEU A 153 11.75 -3.42 3.79
N GLU A 154 11.57 -3.49 2.48
CA GLU A 154 12.24 -2.63 1.52
C GLU A 154 11.21 -1.74 0.83
N ILE A 155 11.42 -0.43 0.86
CA ILE A 155 10.60 0.56 0.16
C ILE A 155 11.52 1.34 -0.77
N ALA A 156 11.51 0.97 -2.04
CA ALA A 156 12.41 1.53 -3.04
C ALA A 156 11.64 2.27 -4.13
N GLN A 157 12.24 3.33 -4.69
CA GLN A 157 11.72 3.99 -5.90
C GLN A 157 10.26 4.47 -5.77
N CYS A 158 9.78 4.73 -4.55
CA CYS A 158 8.43 5.24 -4.30
C CYS A 158 8.43 6.76 -4.21
N VAL A 159 7.30 7.36 -4.55
CA VAL A 159 7.08 8.80 -4.49
C VAL A 159 5.88 9.09 -3.60
N PHE A 160 6.06 9.93 -2.59
CA PHE A 160 5.02 10.32 -1.63
C PHE A 160 4.75 11.81 -1.80
N LEU A 161 3.55 12.16 -2.25
CA LEU A 161 3.17 13.54 -2.59
C LEU A 161 1.80 13.84 -1.98
N GLY A 162 1.80 14.15 -0.68
CA GLY A 162 0.61 14.68 -0.01
C GLY A 162 0.59 16.20 0.02
N ASP A 163 -0.59 16.75 0.24
CA ASP A 163 -0.84 18.18 0.49
C ASP A 163 -1.59 18.32 1.81
N ASP A 164 -1.23 19.28 2.64
CA ASP A 164 -1.79 19.44 3.98
C ASP A 164 -3.27 19.85 3.97
N LEU A 165 -3.74 20.49 2.90
CA LEU A 165 -5.09 21.00 2.77
C LEU A 165 -6.01 20.06 1.98
N THR A 166 -5.53 19.52 0.87
CA THR A 166 -6.36 18.87 -0.15
C THR A 166 -6.17 17.37 -0.25
N SER A 167 -4.99 16.84 0.11
CA SER A 167 -4.71 15.40 0.06
C SER A 167 -3.72 14.97 1.14
N PRO A 168 -4.08 15.07 2.43
CA PRO A 168 -3.19 14.79 3.54
C PRO A 168 -2.58 13.39 3.44
N LEU A 169 -1.26 13.37 3.50
CA LEU A 169 -0.44 12.20 3.75
C LEU A 169 0.33 12.49 5.04
N HIS A 170 -0.27 12.14 6.18
CA HIS A 170 0.27 12.52 7.49
C HIS A 170 1.62 11.86 7.76
N VAL A 171 1.75 10.58 7.41
CA VAL A 171 3.02 9.86 7.48
C VAL A 171 3.18 9.03 6.22
N ALA A 172 4.28 9.24 5.49
CA ALA A 172 4.58 8.44 4.30
C ALA A 172 4.79 6.97 4.67
N ILE A 173 5.66 6.72 5.65
CA ILE A 173 6.03 5.39 6.11
C ILE A 173 6.13 5.40 7.65
N ILE A 174 5.41 4.49 8.31
CA ILE A 174 5.62 4.16 9.72
C ILE A 174 6.00 2.69 9.84
N ALA A 175 7.23 2.40 10.27
CA ALA A 175 7.71 1.03 10.33
C ALA A 175 8.44 0.74 11.65
N ARG A 176 8.21 -0.46 12.20
CA ARG A 176 8.90 -1.06 13.34
C ARG A 176 9.52 -2.39 12.94
N GLY A 177 10.37 -2.94 13.79
CA GLY A 177 11.09 -4.19 13.54
C GLY A 177 12.40 -3.98 12.80
N ASN A 178 13.08 -5.08 12.46
CA ASN A 178 14.44 -5.04 11.93
C ASN A 178 14.47 -4.87 10.40
N GLY A 179 15.59 -4.38 9.86
CA GLY A 179 15.82 -4.31 8.42
C GLY A 179 14.75 -3.52 7.65
N VAL A 180 14.48 -2.28 8.06
CA VAL A 180 13.69 -1.32 7.27
C VAL A 180 14.68 -0.57 6.37
N ASN A 181 14.51 -0.67 5.05
CA ASN A 181 15.37 -0.04 4.04
C ASN A 181 14.55 0.78 3.04
#